data_AF-A0A1K0HBU6-F1
#
_entry.id   AF-A0A1K0HBU6-F1
#
_cell.length_a   1.000
_cell.length_b   1.000
_cell.length_c   1.000
_cell.angle_alpha   90.00
_cell.angle_beta   90.00
_cell.angle_gamma   90.00
#
_symmetry.space_group_name_H-M   'P 1'
#
loop_
_entity.id
_entity.type
_entity.pdbx_description
1 polymer ?
#
loop_
_entity_poly.entity_id
_entity_poly.type
_entity_poly.pdbx_seq_one_letter_code
_entity_poly.pdbx_strand_id
1 'polypeptide(L)'
;MKECFSRSHALLGLLALTLLASLFRGAGAYEEPEEAINRRRLAELRTFREQYRGTFMYNLAKYPLPIWTDIIHEYPKGITDRANHLLQYGYRQERPITEAEDVVNKLKDIDARAKALVLGPFHPKLVEVQFDTIRRKHFDTFSGLAEWIADNFEELVRMEDRRMTASRLQRYQNIRDLAALATDIPHR
;
A
#
# COMPACT_ATOMS: atom_id res chain seq x y z
N MET A 1 20.82 -35.32 -67.12
CA MET A 1 21.57 -35.45 -65.83
C MET A 1 21.66 -34.18 -64.99
N LYS A 2 21.43 -32.96 -65.51
CA LYS A 2 21.48 -31.72 -64.70
C LYS A 2 20.22 -31.44 -63.86
N GLU A 3 19.03 -31.87 -64.30
CA GLU A 3 17.77 -31.60 -63.59
C GLU A 3 17.60 -32.42 -62.30
N CYS A 4 18.17 -33.62 -62.23
CA CYS A 4 18.09 -34.47 -61.04
C CYS A 4 18.93 -33.91 -59.89
N PHE A 5 20.08 -33.29 -60.19
CA PHE A 5 20.98 -32.72 -59.19
C PHE A 5 20.36 -31.48 -58.52
N SER A 6 19.68 -30.61 -59.27
CA SER A 6 19.06 -29.39 -58.74
C SER A 6 17.86 -29.66 -57.83
N ARG A 7 17.08 -30.73 -58.11
CA ARG A 7 15.94 -31.13 -57.27
C ARG A 7 16.38 -31.68 -55.92
N SER A 8 17.47 -32.45 -55.87
CA SER A 8 18.02 -32.99 -54.63
C SER A 8 18.54 -31.89 -53.68
N HIS A 9 19.14 -30.83 -54.22
CA HIS A 9 19.68 -29.72 -53.43
C HIS A 9 18.57 -28.82 -52.88
N ALA A 10 17.52 -28.57 -53.68
CA ALA A 10 16.34 -27.83 -53.23
C ALA A 10 15.59 -28.59 -52.12
N LEU A 11 15.46 -29.91 -52.24
CA LEU A 11 14.86 -30.77 -51.22
C LEU A 11 15.68 -30.80 -49.93
N LEU A 12 17.01 -30.95 -50.02
CA LEU A 12 17.90 -30.89 -48.86
C LEU A 12 17.86 -29.52 -48.16
N GLY A 13 17.80 -28.43 -48.93
CA GLY A 13 17.66 -27.07 -48.39
C GLY A 13 16.33 -26.87 -47.65
N LEU A 14 15.22 -27.34 -48.21
CA LEU A 14 13.90 -27.33 -47.57
C LEU A 14 13.88 -28.17 -46.29
N LEU A 15 14.51 -29.35 -46.33
CA LEU A 15 14.58 -30.26 -45.19
C LEU A 15 15.40 -29.65 -44.04
N ALA A 16 16.54 -29.03 -44.35
CA ALA A 16 17.35 -28.29 -43.39
C ALA A 16 16.59 -27.08 -42.80
N LEU A 17 15.81 -26.36 -43.60
CA LEU A 17 14.97 -25.25 -43.15
C LEU A 17 13.83 -25.73 -42.24
N THR A 18 13.21 -26.87 -42.55
CA THR A 18 12.20 -27.48 -41.65
C THR A 18 12.82 -27.98 -40.35
N LEU A 19 14.05 -28.51 -40.39
CA LEU A 19 14.77 -28.95 -39.20
C LEU A 19 15.14 -27.75 -38.32
N LEU A 20 15.65 -26.68 -38.90
CA LEU A 20 15.92 -25.42 -38.21
C LEU A 20 14.64 -24.81 -37.63
N ALA A 21 13.55 -24.75 -38.39
CA ALA A 21 12.27 -24.26 -37.90
C ALA A 21 11.71 -25.13 -36.75
N SER A 22 11.96 -26.44 -36.76
CA SER A 22 11.57 -27.33 -35.66
C SER A 22 12.40 -27.13 -34.40
N LEU A 23 13.70 -26.79 -34.54
CA LEU A 23 14.57 -26.43 -33.43
C LEU A 23 14.18 -25.08 -32.81
N PHE A 24 13.78 -24.10 -33.62
CA PHE A 24 13.29 -22.81 -33.12
C PHE A 24 11.88 -22.89 -32.49
N ARG A 25 11.02 -23.82 -32.92
CA ARG A 25 9.73 -24.10 -32.26
C ARG A 25 9.85 -24.96 -31.00
N GLY A 26 10.90 -25.79 -30.92
CA GLY A 26 11.16 -26.69 -29.79
C GLY A 26 11.91 -26.04 -28.63
N ALA A 27 12.59 -24.91 -28.85
CA ALA A 27 13.19 -24.09 -27.80
C ALA A 27 12.15 -23.18 -27.12
N GLY A 28 10.98 -23.74 -26.76
CA GLY A 28 10.26 -23.20 -25.62
C GLY A 28 11.11 -23.53 -24.41
N ALA A 29 11.95 -22.60 -23.96
CA ALA A 29 12.71 -22.75 -22.74
C ALA A 29 11.70 -23.17 -21.66
N TYR A 30 11.76 -24.43 -21.24
CA TYR A 30 10.94 -24.94 -20.16
C TYR A 30 11.34 -24.15 -18.94
N GLU A 31 10.55 -23.15 -18.62
CA GLU A 31 10.69 -22.42 -17.39
C GLU A 31 10.15 -23.32 -16.29
N GLU A 32 10.97 -23.54 -15.28
CA GLU A 32 10.52 -24.29 -14.12
C GLU A 32 9.33 -23.55 -13.49
N PRO A 33 8.23 -24.25 -13.13
CA PRO A 33 7.04 -23.63 -12.57
C PRO A 33 7.34 -22.68 -11.38
N GLU A 34 8.37 -22.98 -10.59
CA GLU A 34 8.82 -22.14 -9.48
C GLU A 34 9.42 -20.80 -9.93
N GLU A 35 10.18 -20.77 -11.03
CA GLU A 35 10.71 -19.54 -11.61
C GLU A 35 9.58 -18.64 -12.10
N ALA A 36 8.57 -19.22 -12.75
CA ALA A 36 7.40 -18.49 -13.23
C ALA A 36 6.61 -17.86 -12.08
N ILE A 37 6.41 -18.61 -10.99
CA ILE A 37 5.77 -18.14 -9.75
C ILE A 37 6.59 -16.99 -9.13
N ASN A 38 7.91 -17.15 -9.02
CA ASN A 38 8.79 -16.14 -8.46
C ASN A 38 8.79 -14.84 -9.28
N ARG A 39 8.85 -14.92 -10.61
CA ARG A 39 8.77 -13.73 -11.46
C ARG A 39 7.44 -13.01 -11.32
N ARG A 40 6.32 -13.76 -11.29
CA ARG A 40 4.99 -13.18 -11.08
C ARG A 40 4.92 -12.46 -9.74
N ARG A 41 5.39 -13.08 -8.68
CA ARG A 41 5.46 -12.48 -7.33
C ARG A 41 6.32 -11.21 -7.31
N LEU A 42 7.49 -11.22 -7.96
CA LEU A 42 8.35 -10.04 -8.06
C LEU A 42 7.67 -8.90 -8.83
N ALA A 43 6.90 -9.22 -9.89
CA ALA A 43 6.13 -8.24 -10.64
C ALA A 43 4.98 -7.65 -9.81
N GLU A 44 4.28 -8.47 -9.03
CA GLU A 44 3.23 -8.03 -8.09
C GLU A 44 3.81 -7.12 -7.00
N LEU A 45 4.96 -7.50 -6.39
CA LEU A 45 5.66 -6.66 -5.41
C LEU A 45 6.13 -5.33 -5.99
N ARG A 46 6.63 -5.32 -7.24
CA ARG A 46 7.02 -4.07 -7.91
C ARG A 46 5.80 -3.16 -8.11
N THR A 47 4.69 -3.72 -8.57
CA THR A 47 3.43 -2.99 -8.76
C THR A 47 2.94 -2.38 -7.45
N PHE A 48 2.92 -3.18 -6.37
CA PHE A 48 2.61 -2.68 -5.03
C PHE A 48 3.52 -1.52 -4.62
N ARG A 49 4.84 -1.67 -4.75
CA ARG A 49 5.82 -0.63 -4.37
C ARG A 49 5.62 0.67 -5.15
N GLU A 50 5.31 0.58 -6.43
CA GLU A 50 5.04 1.74 -7.30
C GLU A 50 3.75 2.44 -6.86
N GLN A 51 2.67 1.69 -6.67
CA GLN A 51 1.39 2.21 -6.19
C GLN A 51 1.53 2.85 -4.80
N TYR A 52 2.16 2.15 -3.86
CA TYR A 52 2.34 2.63 -2.49
C TYR A 52 3.15 3.93 -2.46
N ARG A 53 4.23 4.03 -3.25
CA ARG A 53 5.02 5.28 -3.38
C ARG A 53 4.23 6.38 -4.06
N GLY A 54 3.43 6.07 -5.08
CA GLY A 54 2.58 7.04 -5.78
C GLY A 54 1.49 7.63 -4.88
N THR A 55 0.94 6.82 -3.97
CA THR A 55 -0.08 7.24 -2.98
C THR A 55 0.52 7.88 -1.73
N PHE A 56 1.84 7.78 -1.54
CA PHE A 56 2.49 8.29 -0.34
C PHE A 56 2.37 9.82 -0.25
N MET A 57 1.62 10.28 0.75
CA MET A 57 1.19 11.68 0.86
C MET A 57 2.29 12.67 1.26
N TYR A 58 3.48 12.20 1.66
CA TYR A 58 4.59 13.04 2.06
C TYR A 58 5.68 13.06 0.98
N ASN A 59 6.32 14.22 0.82
CA ASN A 59 7.41 14.35 -0.14
C ASN A 59 8.62 13.51 0.28
N LEU A 60 8.88 12.43 -0.47
CA LEU A 60 10.02 11.53 -0.24
C LEU A 60 11.38 12.20 -0.45
N ALA A 61 11.49 13.28 -1.23
CA ALA A 61 12.72 14.05 -1.32
C ALA A 61 13.04 14.79 -0.01
N LYS A 62 12.01 15.18 0.74
CA LYS A 62 12.14 15.80 2.07
C LYS A 62 12.29 14.76 3.18
N TYR A 63 11.72 13.57 2.98
CA TYR A 63 11.75 12.46 3.94
C TYR A 63 12.24 11.17 3.25
N PRO A 64 13.52 11.10 2.85
CA PRO A 64 14.03 9.97 2.06
C PRO A 64 14.24 8.70 2.88
N LEU A 65 14.48 8.85 4.18
CA LEU A 65 14.69 7.76 5.13
C LEU A 65 13.70 7.89 6.28
N PRO A 66 13.24 6.75 6.81
CA PRO A 66 12.31 6.73 7.92
C PRO A 66 12.98 7.24 9.20
N ILE A 67 12.23 7.98 10.01
CA ILE A 67 12.71 8.49 11.30
C ILE A 67 12.98 7.33 12.28
N TRP A 68 12.19 6.26 12.16
CA TRP A 68 12.34 5.02 12.93
C TRP A 68 12.48 3.85 11.97
N THR A 69 13.56 3.10 12.12
CA THR A 69 13.86 1.91 11.30
C THR A 69 13.24 0.63 11.86
N ASP A 70 12.47 0.74 12.94
CA ASP A 70 12.06 -0.42 13.73
C ASP A 70 10.84 -1.12 13.13
N ILE A 71 10.88 -2.46 13.19
CA ILE A 71 9.70 -3.30 13.01
C ILE A 71 8.94 -3.21 14.33
N ILE A 72 7.77 -2.59 14.33
CA ILE A 72 7.00 -2.44 15.57
C ILE A 72 6.26 -3.75 15.87
N HIS A 73 6.34 -4.19 17.13
CA HIS A 73 5.70 -5.44 17.58
C HIS A 73 4.30 -5.22 18.12
N GLU A 74 4.03 -4.01 18.60
CA GLU A 74 2.73 -3.56 19.05
C GLU A 74 2.35 -2.25 18.37
N TYR A 75 1.08 -2.10 18.03
CA TYR A 75 0.60 -0.85 17.48
C TYR A 75 0.54 0.21 18.61
N PRO A 76 0.99 1.46 18.40
CA PRO A 76 1.17 2.40 19.49
C PRO A 76 -0.13 2.70 20.25
N LYS A 77 -0.16 2.32 21.54
CA LYS A 77 -1.30 2.53 22.44
C LYS A 77 -1.77 3.98 22.47
N GLY A 78 -0.83 4.92 22.44
CA GLY A 78 -1.15 6.35 22.43
C GLY A 78 -1.99 6.84 21.24
N ILE A 79 -2.01 6.12 20.11
CA ILE A 79 -2.96 6.40 19.02
C ILE A 79 -4.25 5.61 19.25
N THR A 80 -4.19 4.31 19.53
CA THR A 80 -5.40 3.49 19.67
C THR A 80 -6.26 3.91 20.83
N ASP A 81 -5.70 4.23 21.99
CA ASP A 81 -6.45 4.64 23.17
C ASP A 81 -7.18 5.94 22.92
N ARG A 82 -6.54 6.88 22.21
CA ARG A 82 -7.14 8.17 21.83
C ARG A 82 -8.18 8.02 20.74
N ALA A 83 -7.91 7.21 19.73
CA ALA A 83 -8.88 6.91 18.69
C ALA A 83 -10.11 6.22 19.28
N ASN A 84 -9.91 5.17 20.08
CA ASN A 84 -10.98 4.48 20.79
C ASN A 84 -11.76 5.41 21.71
N HIS A 85 -11.07 6.31 22.40
CA HIS A 85 -11.74 7.32 23.22
C HIS A 85 -12.63 8.23 22.35
N LEU A 86 -12.12 8.79 21.25
CA LEU A 86 -12.92 9.62 20.34
C LEU A 86 -14.10 8.84 19.76
N LEU A 87 -13.89 7.58 19.39
CA LEU A 87 -14.93 6.69 18.86
C LEU A 87 -16.07 6.42 19.86
N GLN A 88 -15.93 6.75 21.14
CA GLN A 88 -17.03 6.68 22.12
C GLN A 88 -17.94 7.92 22.13
N TYR A 89 -17.60 8.97 21.39
CA TYR A 89 -18.37 10.22 21.33
C TYR A 89 -18.96 10.44 19.94
N GLY A 90 -19.98 11.29 19.84
CA GLY A 90 -20.47 11.81 18.56
C GLY A 90 -21.89 11.37 18.17
N TYR A 91 -22.31 11.76 16.97
CA TYR A 91 -23.71 11.66 16.50
C TYR A 91 -24.26 10.22 16.46
N ARG A 92 -23.40 9.22 16.21
CA ARG A 92 -23.77 7.80 16.22
C ARG A 92 -23.53 7.10 17.56
N GLN A 93 -23.03 7.81 18.58
CA GLN A 93 -22.66 7.24 19.88
C GLN A 93 -23.53 7.84 21.00
N GLU A 94 -23.64 7.12 22.11
CA GLU A 94 -24.49 7.52 23.25
C GLU A 94 -23.96 8.76 24.02
N ARG A 95 -22.74 9.24 23.72
CA ARG A 95 -22.11 10.36 24.43
C ARG A 95 -21.95 11.60 23.53
N PRO A 96 -22.56 12.74 23.89
CA PRO A 96 -22.37 13.99 23.16
C PRO A 96 -20.94 14.51 23.30
N ILE A 97 -20.44 15.23 22.28
CA ILE A 97 -19.15 15.92 22.36
C ILE A 97 -19.32 17.20 23.18
N THR A 98 -19.17 17.10 24.49
CA THR A 98 -19.36 18.23 25.42
C THR A 98 -18.07 18.98 25.77
N GLU A 99 -16.90 18.40 25.45
CA GLU A 99 -15.58 18.94 25.78
C GLU A 99 -14.79 19.26 24.51
N ALA A 100 -15.18 20.33 23.82
CA ALA A 100 -14.58 20.74 22.55
C ALA A 100 -13.05 20.85 22.59
N GLU A 101 -12.50 21.41 23.68
CA GLU A 101 -11.05 21.56 23.85
C GLU A 101 -10.34 20.21 23.99
N ASP A 102 -10.92 19.25 24.72
CA ASP A 102 -10.35 17.91 24.91
C ASP A 102 -10.35 17.11 23.60
N VAL A 103 -11.43 17.19 22.80
CA VAL A 103 -11.50 16.56 21.48
C VAL A 103 -10.48 17.14 20.51
N VAL A 104 -10.42 18.48 20.38
CA VAL A 104 -9.49 19.13 19.46
C VAL A 104 -8.04 18.84 19.86
N ASN A 105 -7.72 18.86 21.16
CA ASN A 105 -6.38 18.53 21.65
C ASN A 105 -6.02 17.06 21.39
N LYS A 106 -6.94 16.11 21.59
CA LYS A 106 -6.72 14.71 21.23
C LYS A 106 -6.50 14.53 19.73
N LEU A 107 -7.24 15.21 18.87
CA LEU A 107 -7.06 15.15 17.42
C LEU A 107 -5.69 15.71 17.00
N LYS A 108 -5.22 16.81 17.61
CA LYS A 108 -3.86 17.34 17.38
C LYS A 108 -2.76 16.35 17.81
N ASP A 109 -2.94 15.71 18.95
CA ASP A 109 -2.03 14.64 19.41
C ASP A 109 -1.98 13.47 18.44
N ILE A 110 -3.14 13.03 17.94
CA ILE A 110 -3.23 11.97 16.94
C ILE A 110 -2.52 12.39 15.66
N ASP A 111 -2.71 13.61 15.16
CA ASP A 111 -2.04 14.09 13.95
C ASP A 111 -0.51 13.99 14.03
N ALA A 112 0.06 14.43 15.15
CA ALA A 112 1.51 14.40 15.35
C ALA A 112 2.04 12.96 15.32
N ARG A 113 1.33 12.04 16.00
CA ARG A 113 1.70 10.62 16.07
C ARG A 113 1.46 9.88 14.76
N ALA A 114 0.36 10.20 14.07
CA ALA A 114 0.02 9.66 12.76
C ALA A 114 1.11 10.00 11.74
N LYS A 115 1.53 11.27 11.70
CA LYS A 115 2.66 11.70 10.86
C LYS A 115 3.93 10.90 11.17
N ALA A 116 4.24 10.72 12.45
CA ALA A 116 5.44 9.99 12.84
C ALA A 116 5.39 8.50 12.44
N LEU A 117 4.20 7.87 12.54
CA LEU A 117 3.99 6.51 12.05
C LEU A 117 4.16 6.39 10.53
N VAL A 118 3.56 7.29 9.76
CA VAL A 118 3.62 7.27 8.29
C VAL A 118 5.04 7.56 7.78
N LEU A 119 5.76 8.46 8.45
CA LEU A 119 7.16 8.77 8.14
C LEU A 119 8.16 7.76 8.74
N GLY A 120 7.71 6.81 9.55
CA GLY A 120 8.55 5.81 10.21
C GLY A 120 8.14 4.40 9.77
N PRO A 121 7.51 3.58 10.64
CA PRO A 121 7.17 2.18 10.36
C PRO A 121 6.37 1.95 9.06
N PHE A 122 5.52 2.89 8.66
CA PHE A 122 4.70 2.80 7.44
C PHE A 122 5.29 3.55 6.24
N HIS A 123 6.56 3.97 6.33
CA HIS A 123 7.29 4.53 5.21
C HIS A 123 7.42 3.49 4.07
N PRO A 124 7.48 3.89 2.78
CA PRO A 124 7.58 2.97 1.64
C PRO A 124 8.82 2.06 1.64
N LYS A 125 9.78 2.28 2.54
CA LYS A 125 10.96 1.43 2.73
C LYS A 125 10.78 0.35 3.79
N LEU A 126 9.80 0.50 4.69
CA LEU A 126 9.62 -0.36 5.86
C LEU A 126 8.26 -1.06 5.91
N VAL A 127 7.24 -0.55 5.22
CA VAL A 127 5.89 -1.10 5.30
C VAL A 127 5.82 -2.61 5.01
N GLU A 128 6.64 -3.10 4.07
CA GLU A 128 6.71 -4.53 3.71
C GLU A 128 7.20 -5.44 4.83
N VAL A 129 8.02 -4.92 5.76
CA VAL A 129 8.58 -5.71 6.85
C VAL A 129 7.77 -5.61 8.14
N GLN A 130 6.76 -4.74 8.19
CA GLN A 130 5.84 -4.67 9.32
C GLN A 130 4.96 -5.92 9.37
N PHE A 131 4.52 -6.32 10.56
CA PHE A 131 3.62 -7.47 10.69
C PHE A 131 2.25 -7.19 10.07
N ASP A 132 1.60 -8.23 9.56
CA ASP A 132 0.26 -8.11 8.96
C ASP A 132 -0.77 -7.57 9.96
N THR A 133 -0.71 -8.06 11.20
CA THR A 133 -1.54 -7.57 12.31
C THR A 133 -1.36 -6.08 12.57
N ILE A 134 -0.14 -5.57 12.45
CA ILE A 134 0.19 -4.14 12.60
C ILE A 134 -0.37 -3.32 11.44
N ARG A 135 -0.22 -3.80 10.20
CA ARG A 135 -0.75 -3.12 9.01
C ARG A 135 -2.27 -3.05 9.01
N ARG A 136 -2.95 -4.16 9.35
CA ARG A 136 -4.41 -4.18 9.53
C ARG A 136 -4.86 -3.22 10.63
N LYS A 137 -4.21 -3.25 11.79
CA LYS A 137 -4.56 -2.35 12.89
C LYS A 137 -4.39 -0.88 12.51
N HIS A 138 -3.36 -0.55 11.72
CA HIS A 138 -3.17 0.79 11.17
C HIS A 138 -4.33 1.20 10.27
N PHE A 139 -4.69 0.34 9.32
CA PHE A 139 -5.83 0.55 8.44
C PHE A 139 -7.14 0.74 9.23
N ASP A 140 -7.47 -0.18 10.14
CA ASP A 140 -8.70 -0.13 10.94
C ASP A 140 -8.80 1.18 11.75
N THR A 141 -7.67 1.60 12.33
CA THR A 141 -7.62 2.82 13.14
C THR A 141 -7.94 4.05 12.31
N PHE A 142 -7.31 4.21 11.14
CA PHE A 142 -7.53 5.39 10.29
C PHE A 142 -8.83 5.32 9.48
N SER A 143 -9.35 4.13 9.20
CA SER A 143 -10.72 3.93 8.73
C SER A 143 -11.73 4.47 9.74
N GLY A 144 -11.64 4.02 11.00
CA GLY A 144 -12.55 4.46 12.06
C GLY A 144 -12.45 5.96 12.34
N LEU A 145 -11.23 6.52 12.38
CA LEU A 145 -11.04 7.95 12.58
C LEU A 145 -11.60 8.80 11.42
N ALA A 146 -11.40 8.37 10.16
CA ALA A 146 -11.92 9.09 9.01
C ALA A 146 -13.45 9.06 8.98
N GLU A 147 -14.06 7.91 9.26
CA GLU A 147 -15.52 7.79 9.39
C GLU A 147 -16.05 8.67 10.52
N TRP A 148 -15.41 8.61 11.69
CA TRP A 148 -15.82 9.39 12.86
C TRP A 148 -15.78 10.90 12.60
N ILE A 149 -14.73 11.41 11.95
CA ILE A 149 -14.68 12.84 11.57
C ILE A 149 -15.78 13.17 10.56
N ALA A 150 -16.05 12.29 9.60
CA ALA A 150 -17.11 12.52 8.61
C ALA A 150 -18.49 12.59 9.28
N ASP A 151 -18.78 11.68 10.20
CA ASP A 151 -20.04 11.64 10.95
C ASP A 151 -20.22 12.83 11.89
N ASN A 152 -19.13 13.38 12.41
CA ASN A 152 -19.13 14.50 13.36
C ASN A 152 -18.68 15.82 12.75
N PHE A 153 -18.66 15.92 11.43
CA PHE A 153 -18.01 17.01 10.71
C PHE A 153 -18.54 18.38 11.13
N GLU A 154 -19.87 18.56 11.16
CA GLU A 154 -20.49 19.85 11.50
C GLU A 154 -20.38 20.21 12.99
N GLU A 155 -20.14 19.24 13.88
CA GLU A 155 -19.82 19.51 15.29
C GLU A 155 -18.36 19.97 15.42
N LEU A 156 -17.43 19.30 14.74
CA LEU A 156 -16.02 19.69 14.71
C LEU A 156 -15.79 21.06 14.06
N VAL A 157 -16.55 21.39 13.01
CA VAL A 157 -16.55 22.72 12.37
C VAL A 157 -16.87 23.83 13.38
N ARG A 158 -17.76 23.56 14.35
CA ARG A 158 -18.11 24.51 15.41
C ARG A 158 -17.01 24.68 16.45
N MET A 159 -16.06 23.74 16.55
CA MET A 159 -15.01 23.71 17.57
C MET A 159 -13.66 24.28 17.11
N GLU A 160 -13.23 23.99 15.88
CA GLU A 160 -11.95 24.46 15.32
C GLU A 160 -12.17 25.45 14.18
N ASP A 161 -12.63 24.96 13.02
CA ASP A 161 -13.18 25.69 11.87
C ASP A 161 -13.35 24.69 10.70
N ARG A 162 -14.15 25.05 9.68
CA ARG A 162 -14.41 24.15 8.53
C ARG A 162 -13.15 23.75 7.75
N ARG A 163 -12.18 24.65 7.62
CA ARG A 163 -10.95 24.39 6.86
C ARG A 163 -10.07 23.38 7.60
N MET A 164 -9.92 23.51 8.91
CA MET A 164 -9.15 22.57 9.72
C MET A 164 -9.80 21.20 9.78
N THR A 165 -11.11 21.13 9.99
CA THR A 165 -11.83 19.84 9.99
C THR A 165 -11.74 19.15 8.63
N ALA A 166 -11.92 19.87 7.52
CA ALA A 166 -11.75 19.32 6.17
C ALA A 166 -10.31 18.82 5.90
N SER A 167 -9.31 19.62 6.29
CA SER A 167 -7.90 19.25 6.17
C SER A 167 -7.57 17.99 6.97
N ARG A 168 -8.13 17.84 8.17
CA ARG A 168 -7.96 16.67 9.03
C ARG A 168 -8.64 15.44 8.45
N LEU A 169 -9.88 15.57 8.00
CA LEU A 169 -10.60 14.48 7.33
C LEU A 169 -9.80 13.96 6.13
N GLN A 170 -9.37 14.85 5.25
CA GLN A 170 -8.57 14.49 4.07
C GLN A 170 -7.27 13.79 4.48
N ARG A 171 -6.60 14.27 5.55
CA ARG A 171 -5.38 13.64 6.05
C ARG A 171 -5.65 12.20 6.49
N TYR A 172 -6.70 11.93 7.26
CA TYR A 172 -7.00 10.58 7.74
C TYR A 172 -7.48 9.68 6.62
N GLN A 173 -8.22 10.20 5.64
CA GLN A 173 -8.55 9.47 4.41
C GLN A 173 -7.30 9.08 3.62
N ASN A 174 -6.35 9.99 3.43
CA ASN A 174 -5.09 9.67 2.75
C ASN A 174 -4.28 8.60 3.49
N ILE A 175 -4.25 8.65 4.83
CA ILE A 175 -3.57 7.63 5.64
C ILE A 175 -4.29 6.27 5.54
N ARG A 176 -5.62 6.26 5.64
CA ARG A 176 -6.45 5.07 5.44
C ARG A 176 -6.19 4.44 4.07
N ASP A 177 -6.22 5.23 3.02
CA ASP A 177 -6.08 4.74 1.63
C ASP A 177 -4.68 4.18 1.38
N LEU A 178 -3.65 4.83 1.93
CA LEU A 178 -2.30 4.29 1.93
C LEU A 178 -2.22 2.97 2.72
N ALA A 179 -2.83 2.91 3.91
CA ALA A 179 -2.84 1.73 4.76
C ALA A 179 -3.60 0.55 4.13
N ALA A 180 -4.65 0.81 3.35
CA ALA A 180 -5.40 -0.20 2.60
C ALA A 180 -4.49 -0.92 1.59
N LEU A 181 -3.63 -0.20 0.88
CA LEU A 181 -2.64 -0.84 -0.01
C LEU A 181 -1.71 -1.79 0.76
N ALA A 182 -1.42 -1.47 2.01
CA ALA A 182 -0.52 -2.24 2.86
C ALA A 182 -1.17 -3.48 3.50
N THR A 183 -2.50 -3.64 3.47
CA THR A 183 -3.14 -4.86 4.00
C THR A 183 -2.93 -6.05 3.07
N ASP A 184 -2.76 -5.79 1.78
CA ASP A 184 -2.75 -6.81 0.73
C ASP A 184 -1.37 -6.97 0.08
N ILE A 185 -0.30 -6.80 0.87
CA ILE A 185 1.07 -6.97 0.36
C ILE A 185 1.25 -8.42 -0.12
N PRO A 186 1.67 -8.64 -1.39
CA PRO A 186 1.95 -9.97 -1.91
C PRO A 186 2.92 -10.72 -0.99
N HIS A 187 2.50 -11.89 -0.47
CA HIS A 187 3.29 -12.65 0.49
C HIS A 187 4.65 -13.07 -0.09
N ARG A 188 5.70 -12.98 0.75
CA ARG A 188 7.03 -13.52 0.47
C ARG A 188 7.05 -15.04 0.50
#